data_AF-A0A357GUX1-F1
#
_entry.id   AF-A0A357GUX1-F1
#
_cell.length_a   1.000
_cell.length_b   1.000
_cell.length_c   1.000
_cell.angle_alpha   90.00
_cell.angle_beta   90.00
_cell.angle_gamma   90.00
#
_symmetry.space_group_name_H-M   'P 1'
#
loop_
_entity.id
_entity.type
_entity.pdbx_description
1 polymer ?
#
loop_
_entity_poly.entity_id
_entity_poly.type
_entity_poly.pdbx_seq_one_letter_code
_entity_poly.pdbx_strand_id
1 'polypeptide(L)'
;MDIQHKNLATGGWQKLSFFEQMANIGSEVERTIKWKNKNNDEYSQMAFERALELLDLTVSLEKSGSHLKELLRVRETLADYFVFDNDYHSTDKSWQNYFYAFNFAARINL
;
A
#
# COMPACT_ATOMS: atom_id res chain seq x y z
N MET A 1 -7.50 -10.14 11.26
CA MET A 1 -6.32 -10.22 10.38
C MET A 1 -5.11 -10.42 11.28
N ASP A 2 -4.27 -11.42 11.02
CA ASP A 2 -3.04 -11.61 11.81
C ASP A 2 -1.98 -10.61 11.33
N ILE A 3 -1.27 -9.97 12.25
CA ILE A 3 -0.28 -8.93 11.96
C ILE A 3 0.95 -9.59 11.34
N GLN A 4 1.19 -9.37 10.05
CA GLN A 4 2.33 -9.96 9.35
C GLN A 4 3.63 -9.21 9.71
N HIS A 5 3.57 -7.89 9.88
CA HIS A 5 4.73 -7.05 10.15
C HIS A 5 4.88 -6.72 11.64
N LYS A 6 5.05 -7.74 12.48
CA LYS A 6 5.09 -7.60 13.96
C LYS A 6 6.07 -6.53 14.45
N ASN A 7 7.26 -6.41 13.86
CA ASN A 7 8.25 -5.39 14.24
C ASN A 7 7.85 -3.98 13.78
N LEU A 8 7.19 -3.86 12.63
CA LEU A 8 6.71 -2.56 12.15
C LEU A 8 5.52 -2.09 13.00
N ALA A 9 4.58 -2.99 13.27
CA ALA A 9 3.42 -2.75 14.11
C ALA A 9 3.77 -2.39 15.57
N THR A 10 4.86 -2.94 16.14
CA THR A 10 5.32 -2.60 17.51
C THR A 10 6.11 -1.30 17.60
N GLY A 11 6.15 -0.50 16.53
CA GLY A 11 6.72 0.84 16.55
C GLY A 11 7.96 1.02 15.67
N GLY A 12 8.30 0.06 14.82
CA GLY A 12 9.24 0.27 13.72
C GLY A 12 8.67 1.17 12.63
N TRP A 13 7.37 1.08 12.36
CA TRP A 13 6.70 1.80 11.27
C TRP A 13 6.72 3.33 11.45
N GLN A 14 6.45 3.81 12.66
CA GLN A 14 6.44 5.24 12.99
C GLN A 14 7.82 5.91 12.91
N LYS A 15 8.91 5.13 12.81
CA LYS A 15 10.27 5.66 12.65
C LYS A 15 10.60 6.00 11.19
N LEU A 16 9.83 5.45 10.26
CA LEU A 16 9.95 5.73 8.84
C LEU A 16 9.31 7.09 8.53
N SER A 17 9.90 7.82 7.60
CA SER A 17 9.25 8.98 6.98
C SER A 17 7.98 8.55 6.24
N PHE A 18 7.09 9.50 5.98
CA PHE A 18 5.89 9.24 5.18
C PHE A 18 6.23 8.67 3.80
N PHE A 19 7.29 9.16 3.15
CA PHE A 19 7.71 8.64 1.85
C PHE A 19 8.21 7.20 1.93
N GLU A 20 8.96 6.84 2.97
CA GLU A 20 9.38 5.45 3.20
C GLU A 20 8.18 4.54 3.50
N GLN A 21 7.21 4.99 4.30
CA GLN A 21 5.99 4.23 4.57
C GLN A 21 5.22 3.95 3.27
N MET A 22 4.99 4.98 2.45
CA MET A 22 4.30 4.84 1.17
C MET A 22 5.08 4.00 0.15
N ALA A 23 6.42 4.08 0.13
CA ALA A 23 7.27 3.24 -0.71
C ALA A 23 7.19 1.75 -0.33
N ASN A 24 7.15 1.44 0.97
CA ASN A 24 6.98 0.08 1.47
C ASN A 24 5.58 -0.47 1.16
N ILE A 25 4.51 0.33 1.34
CA ILE A 25 3.15 -0.04 0.90
C ILE A 25 3.15 -0.36 -0.60
N GLY A 26 3.76 0.52 -1.40
CA GLY A 26 3.89 0.35 -2.85
C GLY A 26 4.62 -0.93 -3.26
N SER A 27 5.59 -1.38 -2.47
CA SER A 27 6.31 -2.64 -2.72
C SER A 27 5.41 -3.87 -2.55
N GLU A 28 4.47 -3.85 -1.60
CA GLU A 28 3.47 -4.92 -1.44
C GLU A 28 2.38 -4.84 -2.53
N VAL A 29 2.01 -3.65 -2.99
CA VAL A 29 1.13 -3.48 -4.15
C VAL A 29 1.77 -4.04 -5.43
N GLU A 30 3.03 -3.74 -5.70
CA GLU A 30 3.75 -4.30 -6.86
C GLU A 30 3.88 -5.83 -6.76
N ARG A 31 4.08 -6.36 -5.54
CA ARG A 31 4.10 -7.80 -5.31
C ARG A 31 2.74 -8.45 -5.56
N THR A 32 1.66 -7.77 -5.17
CA THR A 32 0.27 -8.19 -5.45
C THR A 32 0.05 -8.33 -6.95
N ILE A 33 0.39 -7.28 -7.71
CA ILE A 33 0.31 -7.25 -9.19
C ILE A 33 1.15 -8.38 -9.80
N LYS A 34 2.38 -8.55 -9.35
CA LYS A 34 3.31 -9.56 -9.88
C LYS A 34 2.79 -10.99 -9.71
N TRP A 35 2.15 -11.32 -8.59
CA TRP A 35 1.58 -12.65 -8.38
C TRP A 35 0.25 -12.84 -9.09
N LYS A 36 -0.60 -11.81 -9.14
CA LYS A 36 -1.82 -11.80 -9.96
C LYS A 36 -1.50 -12.09 -11.43
N ASN A 37 -0.51 -11.40 -12.00
CA ASN A 37 -0.08 -11.58 -13.39
C ASN A 37 0.59 -12.94 -13.67
N LYS A 38 0.89 -13.71 -12.61
CA LYS A 38 1.35 -15.10 -12.70
C LYS A 38 0.24 -16.12 -12.46
N ASN A 39 -1.01 -15.68 -12.34
CA ASN A 39 -2.17 -16.49 -11.96
C ASN A 39 -1.96 -17.25 -10.64
N ASN A 40 -1.30 -16.61 -9.67
CA ASN A 40 -1.14 -17.11 -8.32
C ASN A 40 -1.93 -16.22 -7.37
N ASP A 41 -3.23 -16.51 -7.26
CA ASP A 41 -4.18 -15.69 -6.51
C ASP A 41 -3.90 -15.73 -5.01
N GLU A 42 -3.46 -16.87 -4.46
CA GLU A 42 -3.09 -17.01 -3.05
C GLU A 42 -1.96 -16.04 -2.68
N TYR A 43 -0.86 -16.04 -3.42
CA TYR A 43 0.26 -15.14 -3.13
C TYR A 43 -0.04 -13.69 -3.47
N SER A 44 -0.93 -13.44 -4.43
CA SER A 44 -1.44 -12.10 -4.69
C SER A 44 -2.22 -11.58 -3.49
N GLN A 45 -3.18 -12.37 -2.99
CA GLN A 45 -3.99 -12.02 -1.82
C GLN A 45 -3.13 -11.80 -0.58
N MET A 46 -2.16 -12.68 -0.29
CA MET A 46 -1.26 -12.50 0.86
C MET A 46 -0.43 -11.21 0.76
N ALA A 47 0.01 -10.82 -0.43
CA ALA A 47 0.69 -9.54 -0.62
C ALA A 47 -0.27 -8.35 -0.46
N PHE A 48 -1.51 -8.51 -0.91
CA PHE A 48 -2.52 -7.46 -0.81
C PHE A 48 -2.93 -7.19 0.63
N GLU A 49 -3.16 -8.24 1.43
CA GLU A 49 -3.45 -8.13 2.86
C GLU A 49 -2.31 -7.41 3.61
N ARG A 50 -1.05 -7.68 3.24
CA ARG A 50 0.11 -6.95 3.76
C ARG A 50 0.12 -5.48 3.36
N ALA A 51 -0.26 -5.15 2.12
CA ALA A 51 -0.37 -3.76 1.69
C ALA A 51 -1.44 -3.00 2.51
N LEU A 52 -2.59 -3.64 2.76
CA LEU A 52 -3.65 -3.07 3.60
C LEU A 52 -3.22 -2.90 5.06
N GLU A 53 -2.52 -3.88 5.63
CA GLU A 53 -1.96 -3.78 6.98
C GLU A 53 -1.04 -2.56 7.12
N LEU A 54 -0.10 -2.37 6.19
CA LEU A 54 0.83 -1.24 6.21
C LEU A 54 0.11 0.10 5.99
N LEU A 55 -0.89 0.14 5.12
CA LEU A 55 -1.70 1.34 4.90
C LEU A 55 -2.53 1.69 6.15
N ASP A 56 -3.13 0.70 6.81
CA ASP A 56 -3.88 0.88 8.06
C ASP A 56 -2.95 1.35 9.21
N LEU A 57 -1.71 0.87 9.27
CA LEU A 57 -0.70 1.40 10.18
C LEU A 57 -0.40 2.87 9.88
N THR A 58 -0.20 3.27 8.61
CA THR A 58 0.02 4.67 8.23
C THR A 58 -1.18 5.56 8.59
N VAL A 59 -2.39 5.09 8.29
CA VAL A 59 -3.66 5.76 8.65
C VAL A 59 -3.76 6.02 10.15
N SER A 60 -3.34 5.05 10.99
CA SER A 60 -3.39 5.20 12.45
C SER A 60 -2.44 6.25 13.01
N LEU A 61 -1.38 6.60 12.27
CA LEU A 61 -0.37 7.58 12.66
C LEU A 61 -0.66 8.99 12.13
N GLU A 62 -1.50 9.11 11.10
CA GLU A 62 -1.80 10.38 10.44
C GLU A 62 -2.79 11.22 11.27
N LYS A 63 -2.48 12.52 11.41
CA LYS A 63 -3.25 13.49 12.18
C LYS A 63 -3.90 14.55 11.30
N SER A 64 -3.42 14.71 10.08
CA SER A 64 -3.95 15.63 9.08
C SER A 64 -5.20 15.03 8.42
N GLY A 65 -6.34 15.71 8.57
CA GLY A 65 -7.60 15.27 7.97
C GLY A 65 -7.57 15.20 6.45
N SER A 66 -6.78 16.05 5.78
CA SER A 66 -6.63 16.01 4.32
C SER A 66 -5.82 14.79 3.87
N HIS A 67 -4.72 14.46 4.57
CA HIS A 67 -3.93 13.28 4.26
C HIS A 67 -4.70 11.99 4.55
N LEU A 68 -5.41 11.95 5.67
CA LEU A 68 -6.24 10.81 6.04
C LEU A 68 -7.28 10.52 4.94
N LYS A 69 -7.90 11.55 4.37
CA LYS A 69 -8.85 11.42 3.27
C LYS A 69 -8.20 10.78 2.04
N GLU A 70 -7.00 11.20 1.67
CA GLU A 70 -6.27 10.62 0.54
C GLU A 70 -5.86 9.16 0.82
N LEU A 71 -5.34 8.85 2.01
CA LEU A 71 -4.95 7.48 2.39
C LEU A 71 -6.15 6.52 2.37
N LEU A 72 -7.31 6.95 2.88
CA LEU A 72 -8.53 6.15 2.86
C LEU A 72 -9.07 5.96 1.44
N ARG A 73 -8.91 6.94 0.55
CA ARG A 73 -9.23 6.79 -0.88
C ARG A 73 -8.31 5.79 -1.56
N VAL A 74 -7.01 5.83 -1.29
CA VAL A 74 -6.05 4.82 -1.79
C VAL A 74 -6.48 3.44 -1.33
N ARG A 75 -6.86 3.29 -0.06
CA ARG A 75 -7.35 2.02 0.49
C ARG A 75 -8.59 1.51 -0.25
N GLU A 76 -9.58 2.37 -0.44
CA GLU A 76 -10.83 2.07 -1.16
C GLU A 76 -10.57 1.67 -2.61
N THR A 77 -9.81 2.46 -3.35
CA THR A 77 -9.51 2.20 -4.77
C THR A 77 -8.62 0.98 -4.98
N LEU A 78 -7.72 0.67 -4.04
CA LEU A 78 -6.97 -0.59 -4.07
C LEU A 78 -7.87 -1.80 -3.84
N ALA A 79 -8.81 -1.71 -2.89
CA ALA A 79 -9.79 -2.77 -2.65
C ALA A 79 -10.70 -2.97 -3.87
N ASP A 80 -11.19 -1.88 -4.47
CA ASP A 80 -11.94 -1.91 -5.72
C ASP A 80 -11.17 -2.63 -6.83
N TYR A 81 -9.88 -2.30 -6.99
CA TYR A 81 -9.05 -2.86 -8.06
C TYR A 81 -8.71 -4.35 -7.91
N PHE A 82 -8.40 -4.80 -6.69
CA PHE A 82 -7.89 -6.15 -6.45
C PHE A 82 -8.95 -7.16 -6.00
N VAL A 83 -10.08 -6.70 -5.46
CA VAL A 83 -11.09 -7.56 -4.85
C VAL A 83 -12.47 -7.42 -5.49
N PHE A 84 -12.83 -6.22 -5.95
CA PHE A 84 -14.16 -5.95 -6.51
C PHE A 84 -14.11 -5.75 -8.03
N ASP A 85 -15.14 -5.08 -8.56
CA ASP A 85 -15.41 -4.98 -10.00
C ASP A 85 -14.54 -3.94 -10.72
N ASN A 86 -13.64 -3.26 -10.00
CA ASN A 86 -12.80 -2.19 -10.53
C ASN A 86 -13.63 -1.06 -11.16
N ASP A 87 -14.64 -0.58 -10.42
CA ASP A 87 -15.55 0.49 -10.82
C ASP A 87 -14.82 1.82 -11.07
N TYR A 88 -13.67 2.04 -10.41
CA TYR A 88 -12.83 3.21 -10.64
C TYR A 88 -11.87 3.07 -11.83
N HIS A 89 -11.89 1.92 -12.51
CA HIS A 89 -11.11 1.64 -13.71
C HIS A 89 -9.60 1.84 -13.54
N SER A 90 -9.10 1.42 -12.38
CA SER A 90 -7.66 1.38 -12.11
C SER A 90 -6.96 0.35 -13.00
N THR A 91 -5.65 0.53 -13.17
CA THR A 91 -4.78 -0.39 -13.91
C THR A 91 -3.52 -0.69 -13.11
N ASP A 92 -2.82 -1.79 -13.41
CA ASP A 92 -1.49 -2.06 -12.86
C ASP A 92 -0.58 -0.84 -13.01
N LYS A 93 -0.61 -0.22 -14.21
CA LYS A 93 0.25 0.91 -14.54
C LYS A 93 -0.08 2.16 -13.72
N SER A 94 -1.35 2.43 -13.43
CA SER A 94 -1.72 3.58 -12.60
C SER A 94 -1.21 3.41 -11.17
N TRP A 95 -1.34 2.21 -10.60
CA TRP A 95 -0.81 1.90 -9.26
C TRP A 95 0.70 1.95 -9.18
N GLN A 96 1.38 1.37 -10.17
CA GLN A 96 2.83 1.45 -10.30
C GLN A 96 3.29 2.90 -10.37
N ASN A 97 2.67 3.73 -11.19
CA ASN A 97 3.05 5.14 -11.32
C ASN A 97 2.82 5.91 -10.01
N TYR A 98 1.70 5.68 -9.32
CA TYR A 98 1.39 6.32 -8.03
C TYR A 98 2.45 6.01 -6.98
N PHE A 99 2.78 4.72 -6.79
CA PHE A 99 3.74 4.30 -5.77
C PHE A 99 5.21 4.50 -6.16
N TYR A 100 5.52 4.58 -7.45
CA TYR A 100 6.88 4.86 -7.93
C TYR A 100 7.35 6.26 -7.51
N ALA A 101 6.45 7.25 -7.47
CA ALA A 101 6.78 8.59 -7.00
C ALA A 101 7.30 8.57 -5.55
N PHE A 102 6.68 7.77 -4.68
CA PHE A 102 7.10 7.62 -3.28
C PHE A 102 8.43 6.87 -3.15
N ASN A 103 8.64 5.82 -3.96
CA ASN A 103 9.94 5.13 -4.01
C ASN A 103 11.07 6.07 -4.41
N PHE A 104 10.83 6.92 -5.42
CA PHE A 104 11.80 7.91 -5.85
C PHE A 104 12.07 8.93 -4.74
N ALA A 105 11.02 9.51 -4.14
CA ALA A 105 11.12 10.50 -3.06
C ALA A 105 11.89 9.95 -1.85
N ALA A 106 11.58 8.73 -1.42
CA ALA A 106 12.28 8.05 -0.33
C ALA A 106 13.77 7.85 -0.63
N ARG A 107 14.15 7.68 -1.91
CA ARG A 107 15.55 7.45 -2.30
C ARG A 107 16.38 8.73 -2.37
N ILE A 108 15.76 9.86 -2.69
CA ILE A 108 16.42 11.17 -2.73
C ILE A 108 16.40 11.88 -1.36
N ASN A 109 15.94 11.21 -0.30
CA ASN A 109 15.85 11.69 1.08
C ASN A 109 15.12 13.05 1.19
N LEU A 110 13.99 13.18 0.48
CA LEU A 110 13.04 14.28 0.73
C LEU A 110 12.35 14.13 2.10
#